data_AF-A0A9W4VWT7-F1
#
_entry.id   AF-A0A9W4VWT7-F1
#
_cell.length_a   1.000
_cell.length_b   1.000
_cell.length_c   1.000
_cell.angle_alpha   90.00
_cell.angle_beta   90.00
_cell.angle_gamma   90.00
#
_symmetry.space_group_name_H-M   'P 1'
#
loop_
_entity.id
_entity.type
_entity.pdbx_description
1 polymer ?
#
loop_
_entity_poly.entity_id
_entity_poly.type
_entity_poly.pdbx_seq_one_letter_code
_entity_poly.pdbx_strand_id
1 'polypeptide(L)'
;MSKKVFVSVVVACVGMYALFTQYTSKPTIKNIDSLNKAKSVKQITSLELTTADMTQELKSTQLNTVTTNKTSPQPLPPITSVAYLPNIVKNTQPVAQYSGDLNNHQAYQDFHLEQQRQLEQRFVIAAQAKILKLEDLLAKGRQKKLSQEQLQVAIDKINALKQMQIDLKD
;
A
#
# COMPACT_ATOMS: atom_id res chain seq x y z
N MET A 1 -49.97 21.88 25.02
CA MET A 1 -48.50 22.00 25.12
C MET A 1 -48.14 23.46 25.27
N SER A 2 -47.40 23.81 26.33
CA SER A 2 -47.12 25.22 26.66
C SER A 2 -46.09 25.79 25.68
N LYS A 3 -46.35 27.00 25.14
CA LYS A 3 -45.53 27.66 24.09
C LYS A 3 -44.03 27.75 24.44
N LYS A 4 -43.70 27.75 25.74
CA LYS A 4 -42.33 27.77 26.27
C LYS A 4 -41.55 26.48 25.99
N VAL A 5 -42.22 25.33 25.92
CA VAL A 5 -41.57 24.03 25.64
C VAL A 5 -41.22 23.91 24.16
N PHE A 6 -42.07 24.45 23.27
CA PHE A 6 -41.84 24.40 21.83
C PHE A 6 -40.64 25.27 21.39
N VAL A 7 -40.49 26.46 21.97
CA VAL A 7 -39.34 27.34 21.68
C VAL A 7 -38.01 26.73 22.15
N SER A 8 -38.00 26.04 23.30
CA SER A 8 -36.79 25.38 23.81
C SER A 8 -36.32 24.22 22.94
N VAL A 9 -37.24 23.45 22.34
CA VAL A 9 -36.90 22.31 21.47
C VAL A 9 -36.37 22.81 20.12
N VAL A 10 -36.95 23.87 19.55
CA VAL A 10 -36.48 24.44 18.27
C VAL A 10 -35.08 25.04 18.39
N VAL A 11 -34.77 25.75 19.48
CA VAL A 11 -33.42 26.32 19.71
C VAL A 11 -32.35 25.23 19.87
N ALA A 12 -32.66 24.12 20.55
CA ALA A 12 -31.74 23.00 20.70
C ALA A 12 -31.45 22.28 19.37
N CYS A 13 -32.44 22.15 18.49
CA CYS A 13 -32.27 21.53 17.17
C CYS A 13 -31.41 22.36 16.21
N VAL A 14 -31.54 23.70 16.23
CA VAL A 14 -30.71 24.57 15.37
C VAL A 14 -29.26 24.61 15.86
N GLY A 15 -29.03 24.60 17.18
CA GLY A 15 -27.67 24.54 17.75
C GLY A 15 -26.91 23.26 17.38
N MET A 16 -27.59 22.10 17.37
CA MET A 16 -26.99 20.84 16.93
C MET A 16 -26.68 20.81 15.42
N TYR A 17 -27.51 21.46 14.59
CA TYR A 17 -27.26 21.54 13.15
C TYR A 17 -26.02 22.37 12.79
N ALA A 18 -25.73 23.44 13.53
CA ALA A 18 -24.57 24.30 13.29
C ALA A 18 -23.23 23.64 13.66
N LEU A 19 -23.21 22.74 14.65
CA LEU A 19 -22.02 21.97 15.02
C LEU A 19 -21.74 20.83 14.04
N PHE A 20 -22.78 20.28 13.41
CA PHE A 20 -22.64 19.20 12.43
C PHE A 20 -21.98 19.66 11.12
N THR A 21 -22.27 20.89 10.65
CA THR A 21 -21.70 21.39 9.38
C THR A 21 -20.22 21.79 9.47
N GLN A 22 -19.72 22.12 10.67
CA GLN A 22 -18.30 22.44 10.88
C GLN A 22 -17.42 21.20 11.02
N TYR A 23 -17.99 20.04 11.35
CA TYR A 23 -17.24 18.78 11.52
C TYR A 23 -17.06 18.00 10.21
N THR A 24 -17.77 18.38 9.13
CA THR A 24 -17.71 17.69 7.83
C THR A 24 -16.88 18.44 6.77
N SER A 25 -16.13 19.47 7.14
CA SER A 25 -15.16 20.10 6.24
C SER A 25 -14.03 19.12 5.96
N LYS A 26 -14.18 18.36 4.86
CA LYS A 26 -13.15 17.46 4.35
C LYS A 26 -11.86 18.25 4.09
N PRO A 27 -10.68 17.76 4.51
CA PRO A 27 -9.43 18.41 4.13
C PRO A 27 -9.28 18.30 2.61
N THR A 28 -9.24 19.44 1.93
CA THR A 28 -8.88 19.54 0.52
C THR A 28 -7.44 19.03 0.36
N ILE A 29 -7.27 17.82 -0.17
CA ILE A 29 -5.98 17.33 -0.64
C ILE A 29 -5.62 18.17 -1.87
N LYS A 30 -4.78 19.18 -1.69
CA LYS A 30 -4.04 19.80 -2.79
C LYS A 30 -2.84 18.90 -3.06
N ASN A 31 -2.60 18.61 -4.34
CA ASN A 31 -1.44 17.91 -4.92
C ASN A 31 -1.59 16.39 -5.11
N ILE A 32 -2.19 16.01 -6.24
CA ILE A 32 -2.11 14.67 -6.84
C ILE A 32 -1.12 14.64 -8.04
N ASP A 33 -0.54 15.79 -8.40
CA ASP A 33 0.40 15.91 -9.53
C ASP A 33 1.72 15.17 -9.30
N SER A 34 2.04 14.83 -8.06
CA SER A 34 3.27 14.10 -7.72
C SER A 34 3.16 12.58 -7.93
N LEU A 35 1.95 12.01 -8.11
CA LEU A 35 1.80 10.56 -8.35
C LEU A 35 1.79 10.21 -9.85
N ASN A 36 1.38 11.13 -10.72
CA ASN A 36 1.40 10.93 -12.18
C ASN A 36 2.79 11.14 -12.80
N LYS A 37 3.74 11.75 -12.07
CA LYS A 37 5.14 11.90 -12.53
C LYS A 37 5.96 10.60 -12.40
N ALA A 38 5.47 9.61 -11.65
CA ALA A 38 6.14 8.31 -11.50
C ALA A 38 5.79 7.31 -12.62
N LYS A 39 4.84 7.63 -13.52
CA LYS A 39 4.41 6.74 -14.62
C LYS A 39 5.04 7.06 -15.98
N SER A 40 6.14 7.83 -16.01
CA SER A 40 6.90 8.04 -17.24
C SER A 40 8.40 7.88 -16.98
N VAL A 41 8.85 6.62 -16.97
CA VAL A 41 10.25 6.27 -17.23
C VAL A 41 10.25 5.27 -18.39
N LYS A 42 9.85 5.75 -19.56
CA LYS A 42 10.29 5.20 -20.85
C LYS A 42 11.29 6.18 -21.44
N GLN A 43 12.55 6.08 -21.03
CA GLN A 43 13.73 6.46 -21.81
C GLN A 43 14.97 6.23 -20.94
N ILE A 44 15.67 5.13 -21.17
CA ILE A 44 17.12 5.12 -20.97
C ILE A 44 17.69 5.34 -22.37
N THR A 45 17.70 6.60 -22.79
CA THR A 45 18.44 7.01 -23.99
C THR A 45 19.91 7.03 -23.62
N SER A 46 20.70 6.36 -24.44
CA SER A 46 22.15 6.22 -24.45
C SER A 46 22.91 7.41 -23.87
N LEU A 47 23.69 7.16 -22.82
CA LEU A 47 24.86 7.96 -22.49
C LEU A 47 26.05 7.27 -23.14
N GLU A 48 26.44 7.75 -24.32
CA GLU A 48 27.83 7.67 -24.75
C GLU A 48 28.68 8.34 -23.67
N LEU A 49 29.58 7.59 -23.05
CA LEU A 49 30.62 8.13 -22.19
C LEU A 49 31.96 7.60 -22.68
N THR A 50 32.60 8.47 -23.44
CA THR A 50 33.99 8.49 -23.86
C THR A 50 34.93 7.99 -22.76
N THR A 51 35.79 7.05 -23.15
CA THR A 51 36.96 6.56 -22.42
C THR A 51 37.90 7.71 -22.05
N ALA A 52 37.80 8.26 -20.85
CA ALA A 52 38.89 8.99 -20.15
C ALA A 52 38.44 9.46 -18.76
N ASP A 53 38.17 8.55 -17.82
CA ASP A 53 38.43 8.85 -16.40
C ASP A 53 38.41 7.57 -15.55
N MET A 54 39.42 6.72 -15.76
CA MET A 54 39.82 5.81 -14.70
C MET A 54 40.53 6.65 -13.64
N THR A 55 39.95 6.70 -12.45
CA THR A 55 40.59 6.73 -11.11
C THR A 55 39.90 7.75 -10.20
N GLN A 56 38.80 7.36 -9.52
CA GLN A 56 38.52 7.96 -8.23
C GLN A 56 37.77 7.03 -7.28
N GLU A 57 38.54 6.57 -6.29
CA GLU A 57 38.17 6.07 -4.96
C GLU A 57 36.84 5.32 -4.77
N LEU A 58 36.99 4.00 -4.60
CA LEU A 58 36.06 3.14 -3.90
C LEU A 58 36.04 3.49 -2.40
N LYS A 59 35.39 4.59 -2.02
CA LYS A 59 35.21 4.93 -0.60
C LYS A 59 34.03 4.16 -0.02
N SER A 60 34.39 3.08 0.67
CA SER A 60 33.52 2.27 1.52
C SER A 60 32.61 3.19 2.37
N THR A 61 31.31 3.15 2.12
CA THR A 61 30.32 3.77 3.01
C THR A 61 30.27 2.92 4.27
N GLN A 62 31.03 3.33 5.28
CA GLN A 62 30.94 2.76 6.61
C GLN A 62 29.52 2.97 7.15
N LEU A 63 28.94 1.87 7.62
CA LEU A 63 27.69 1.83 8.35
C LEU A 63 27.81 2.75 9.57
N ASN A 64 27.06 3.86 9.59
CA ASN A 64 26.98 4.73 10.75
C ASN A 64 26.35 3.95 11.90
N THR A 65 27.19 3.42 12.77
CA THR A 65 26.80 2.85 14.05
C THR A 65 26.32 4.02 14.89
N VAL A 66 25.02 4.05 15.22
CA VAL A 66 24.46 5.07 16.09
C VAL A 66 25.07 4.89 17.48
N THR A 67 25.97 5.81 17.83
CA THR A 67 26.48 5.97 19.19
C THR A 67 25.31 6.28 20.12
N THR A 68 25.00 5.33 21.01
CA THR A 68 24.02 5.52 22.08
C THR A 68 24.56 6.52 23.09
N ASN A 69 24.04 7.75 23.07
CA ASN A 69 24.25 8.71 24.13
C ASN A 69 23.69 8.14 25.44
N LYS A 70 24.51 8.14 26.49
CA LYS A 70 24.11 7.74 27.84
C LYS A 70 23.11 8.73 28.43
N THR A 71 21.83 8.45 28.25
CA THR A 71 20.75 9.06 29.02
C THR A 71 20.48 8.19 30.25
N SER A 72 20.42 8.84 31.41
CA SER A 72 20.03 8.28 32.71
C SER A 72 18.88 7.28 32.62
N PRO A 73 18.89 6.15 33.36
CA PRO A 73 17.84 5.14 33.27
C PRO A 73 16.52 5.67 33.85
N GLN A 74 15.70 6.26 32.99
CA GLN A 74 14.29 6.45 33.28
C GLN A 74 13.61 5.08 33.22
N PRO A 75 12.87 4.66 34.26
CA PRO A 75 12.15 3.39 34.25
C PRO A 75 11.19 3.34 33.06
N LEU A 76 11.40 2.39 32.17
CA LEU A 76 10.48 2.10 31.09
C LEU A 76 9.15 1.61 31.69
N PRO A 77 7.99 2.11 31.23
CA PRO A 77 6.71 1.60 31.68
C PRO A 77 6.62 0.08 31.38
N PRO A 78 6.00 -0.71 32.28
CA PRO A 78 5.85 -2.15 32.06
C PRO A 78 5.16 -2.43 30.72
N ILE A 79 5.81 -3.24 29.87
CA ILE A 79 5.24 -3.69 28.59
C ILE A 79 4.09 -4.65 28.93
N THR A 80 2.85 -4.15 28.91
CA THR A 80 1.64 -4.90 29.28
C THR A 80 1.00 -5.66 28.12
N SER A 81 1.54 -5.58 26.91
CA SER A 81 1.11 -6.42 25.80
C SER A 81 2.29 -6.79 24.90
N VAL A 82 2.38 -8.08 24.55
CA VAL A 82 3.24 -8.54 23.47
C VAL A 82 2.71 -7.95 22.17
N ALA A 83 3.41 -6.95 21.64
CA ALA A 83 3.13 -6.42 20.31
C ALA A 83 3.19 -7.59 19.31
N TYR A 84 2.05 -7.93 18.71
CA TYR A 84 1.95 -9.03 17.77
C TYR A 84 2.87 -8.77 16.58
N LEU A 85 3.86 -9.63 16.40
CA LEU A 85 4.69 -9.70 15.19
C LEU A 85 4.08 -10.77 14.28
N PRO A 86 3.58 -10.42 13.07
CA PRO A 86 3.10 -11.41 12.14
C PRO A 86 4.25 -12.33 11.71
N ASN A 87 3.97 -13.62 11.61
CA ASN A 87 4.95 -14.60 11.18
C ASN A 87 5.29 -14.35 9.69
N ILE A 88 6.53 -13.91 9.40
CA ILE A 88 7.01 -13.74 8.03
C ILE A 88 7.51 -15.10 7.53
N VAL A 89 6.66 -15.78 6.76
CA VAL A 89 7.05 -17.04 6.12
C VAL A 89 8.10 -16.73 5.05
N LYS A 90 9.28 -17.35 5.15
CA LYS A 90 10.33 -17.21 4.13
C LYS A 90 9.82 -17.79 2.81
N ASN A 91 10.03 -17.07 1.71
CA ASN A 91 9.79 -17.61 0.39
C ASN A 91 10.79 -18.76 0.14
N THR A 92 10.27 -19.98 0.06
CA THR A 92 11.05 -21.20 -0.20
C THR A 92 11.21 -21.47 -1.69
N GLN A 93 10.58 -20.69 -2.58
CA GLN A 93 10.73 -20.87 -4.01
C GLN A 93 12.04 -20.24 -4.50
N PRO A 94 12.89 -21.00 -5.20
CA PRO A 94 14.08 -20.44 -5.83
C PRO A 94 13.67 -19.39 -6.86
N VAL A 95 14.33 -18.23 -6.82
CA VAL A 95 14.20 -17.19 -7.84
C VAL A 95 14.98 -17.68 -9.07
N ALA A 96 14.36 -17.66 -10.25
CA ALA A 96 15.06 -18.04 -11.47
C ALA A 96 16.21 -17.06 -11.72
N GLN A 97 17.37 -17.60 -12.08
CA GLN A 97 18.55 -16.83 -12.46
C GLN A 97 18.76 -16.96 -13.97
N TYR A 98 19.22 -15.87 -14.60
CA TYR A 98 19.61 -15.93 -16.01
C TYR A 98 20.89 -16.75 -16.16
N SER A 99 20.85 -17.75 -17.04
CA SER A 99 21.98 -18.66 -17.32
C SER A 99 22.34 -18.71 -18.80
N GLY A 100 21.86 -17.75 -19.59
CA GLY A 100 22.18 -17.64 -21.02
C GLY A 100 23.49 -16.89 -21.28
N ASP A 101 23.79 -16.64 -22.55
CA ASP A 101 24.96 -15.85 -22.95
C ASP A 101 24.84 -14.41 -22.44
N LEU A 102 25.88 -13.92 -21.76
CA LEU A 102 25.95 -12.57 -21.21
C LEU A 102 26.19 -11.51 -22.29
N ASN A 103 26.68 -11.89 -23.47
CA ASN A 103 26.84 -10.98 -24.60
C ASN A 103 25.55 -10.84 -25.41
N ASN A 104 24.58 -11.73 -25.21
CA ASN A 104 23.28 -11.68 -25.87
C ASN A 104 22.29 -10.86 -25.04
N HIS A 105 22.31 -9.55 -25.25
CA HIS A 105 21.43 -8.61 -24.54
C HIS A 105 19.94 -8.90 -24.78
N GLN A 106 19.55 -9.33 -25.99
CA GLN A 106 18.15 -9.63 -26.29
C GLN A 106 17.63 -10.80 -25.45
N ALA A 107 18.40 -11.89 -25.36
CA ALA A 107 18.03 -13.03 -24.54
C ALA A 107 17.89 -12.69 -23.05
N TYR A 108 18.73 -11.77 -22.56
CA TYR A 108 18.61 -11.25 -21.20
C TYR A 108 17.32 -10.44 -20.99
N GLN A 109 16.95 -9.57 -21.96
CA GLN A 109 15.69 -8.82 -21.89
C GLN A 109 14.46 -9.74 -21.89
N ASP A 110 14.45 -10.73 -22.79
CA ASP A 110 13.35 -11.69 -22.90
C ASP A 110 13.17 -12.49 -21.60
N PHE A 111 14.29 -12.87 -20.95
CA PHE A 111 14.25 -13.51 -19.63
C PHE A 111 13.58 -12.64 -18.57
N HIS A 112 13.87 -11.34 -18.53
CA HIS A 112 13.25 -10.42 -17.56
C HIS A 112 11.76 -10.20 -17.83
N LEU A 113 11.38 -10.05 -19.10
CA LEU A 113 9.97 -9.96 -19.49
C LEU A 113 9.21 -11.22 -19.07
N GLU A 114 9.82 -12.39 -19.26
CA GLU A 114 9.25 -13.66 -18.84
C GLU A 114 9.13 -13.77 -17.31
N GLN A 115 10.14 -13.32 -16.54
CA GLN A 115 10.03 -13.25 -15.08
C GLN A 115 8.89 -12.35 -14.60
N GLN A 116 8.74 -11.18 -15.23
CA GLN A 116 7.66 -10.25 -14.92
C GLN A 116 6.29 -10.87 -15.20
N ARG A 117 6.13 -11.46 -16.39
CA ARG A 117 4.89 -12.15 -16.80
C ARG A 117 4.53 -13.29 -15.83
N GLN A 118 5.52 -14.08 -15.40
CA GLN A 118 5.30 -15.15 -14.42
C GLN A 118 4.85 -14.60 -13.06
N LEU A 119 5.42 -13.48 -12.61
CA LEU A 119 5.03 -12.83 -11.37
C LEU A 119 3.58 -12.35 -11.42
N GLU A 120 3.20 -11.69 -12.51
CA GLU A 120 1.84 -11.19 -12.75
C GLU A 120 0.82 -12.33 -12.78
N GLN A 121 1.14 -13.44 -13.45
CA GLN A 121 0.27 -14.62 -13.45
C GLN A 121 0.10 -15.24 -12.07
N ARG A 122 1.17 -15.36 -11.29
CA ARG A 122 1.08 -15.84 -9.89
C ARG A 122 0.21 -14.93 -9.05
N PHE A 123 0.31 -13.61 -9.25
CA PHE A 123 -0.57 -12.66 -8.61
C PHE A 123 -2.04 -12.89 -9.01
N VAL A 124 -2.34 -13.00 -10.32
CA VAL A 124 -3.70 -13.22 -10.83
C VAL A 124 -4.34 -14.47 -10.21
N ILE A 125 -3.60 -15.57 -10.12
CA ILE A 125 -4.05 -16.83 -9.51
C ILE A 125 -4.31 -16.65 -8.01
N ALA A 126 -3.37 -16.04 -7.28
CA ALA A 126 -3.51 -15.82 -5.84
C ALA A 126 -4.67 -14.85 -5.52
N ALA A 127 -4.85 -13.82 -6.33
CA ALA A 127 -5.94 -12.87 -6.23
C ALA A 127 -7.29 -13.56 -6.42
N GLN A 128 -7.41 -14.49 -7.37
CA GLN A 128 -8.65 -15.25 -7.60
C GLN A 128 -9.08 -16.03 -6.35
N ALA A 129 -8.17 -16.80 -5.76
CA ALA A 129 -8.44 -17.56 -4.54
C ALA A 129 -8.82 -16.63 -3.38
N LYS A 130 -8.16 -15.47 -3.28
CA LYS A 130 -8.45 -14.48 -2.24
C LYS A 130 -9.82 -13.83 -2.41
N ILE A 131 -10.22 -13.49 -3.65
CA ILE A 131 -11.53 -12.91 -3.95
C ILE A 131 -12.65 -13.87 -3.54
N LEU A 132 -12.56 -15.15 -3.92
CA LEU A 132 -13.57 -16.16 -3.55
C LEU A 132 -13.76 -16.24 -2.03
N LYS A 133 -12.66 -16.25 -1.28
CA LYS A 133 -12.70 -16.26 0.20
C LYS A 133 -13.33 -14.98 0.76
N LEU A 134 -13.02 -13.81 0.19
CA LEU A 134 -13.58 -12.54 0.63
C LEU A 134 -15.07 -12.42 0.31
N GLU A 135 -15.54 -12.97 -0.80
CA GLU A 135 -16.96 -13.00 -1.17
C GLU A 135 -17.77 -13.89 -0.22
N ASP A 136 -17.23 -15.06 0.17
CA ASP A 136 -17.83 -15.90 1.22
C ASP A 136 -17.90 -15.16 2.57
N LEU A 137 -16.83 -14.46 2.96
CA LEU A 137 -16.83 -13.66 4.19
C LEU A 137 -17.82 -12.49 4.13
N LEU A 138 -17.98 -11.85 2.97
CA LEU A 138 -18.97 -10.81 2.75
C LEU A 138 -20.40 -11.35 2.91
N ALA A 139 -20.67 -12.54 2.36
CA ALA A 139 -21.96 -13.21 2.53
C ALA A 139 -22.25 -13.52 4.00
N LYS A 140 -21.26 -14.02 4.74
CA LYS A 140 -21.35 -14.23 6.20
C LYS A 140 -21.56 -12.93 6.97
N GLY A 141 -20.90 -11.85 6.55
CA GLY A 141 -21.08 -10.51 7.11
C GLY A 141 -22.51 -9.99 6.96
N ARG A 142 -23.13 -10.23 5.80
CA ARG A 142 -24.54 -9.90 5.55
C ARG A 142 -25.48 -10.69 6.47
N GLN A 143 -25.25 -12.00 6.62
CA GLN A 143 -26.05 -12.85 7.53
C GLN A 143 -25.94 -12.39 8.98
N LYS A 144 -24.76 -11.93 9.39
CA LYS A 144 -24.50 -11.39 10.73
C LYS A 144 -24.93 -9.93 10.91
N LYS A 145 -25.58 -9.31 9.92
CA LYS A 145 -26.09 -7.93 9.97
C LYS A 145 -24.99 -6.90 10.31
N LEU A 146 -23.80 -7.04 9.72
CA LEU A 146 -22.78 -5.98 9.78
C LEU A 146 -23.32 -4.66 9.24
N SER A 147 -22.74 -3.54 9.67
CA SER A 147 -23.19 -2.22 9.23
C SER A 147 -23.00 -2.06 7.72
N GLN A 148 -23.83 -1.23 7.10
CA GLN A 148 -23.76 -1.00 5.67
C GLN A 148 -22.41 -0.40 5.26
N GLU A 149 -21.81 0.45 6.10
CA GLU A 149 -20.48 1.00 5.87
C GLU A 149 -19.42 -0.11 5.84
N GLN A 150 -19.46 -1.05 6.78
CA GLN A 150 -18.52 -2.17 6.83
C GLN A 150 -18.66 -3.09 5.62
N LEU A 151 -19.90 -3.36 5.20
CA LEU A 151 -20.17 -4.14 3.99
C LEU A 151 -19.67 -3.42 2.74
N GLN A 152 -19.86 -2.10 2.65
CA GLN A 152 -19.39 -1.31 1.51
C GLN A 152 -17.87 -1.28 1.41
N VAL A 153 -17.16 -1.09 2.52
CA VAL A 153 -15.68 -1.16 2.54
C VAL A 153 -15.18 -2.51 2.02
N ALA A 154 -15.86 -3.61 2.38
CA ALA A 154 -15.50 -4.93 1.88
C ALA A 154 -15.77 -5.08 0.36
N ILE A 155 -16.92 -4.60 -0.12
CA ILE A 155 -17.28 -4.59 -1.54
C ILE A 155 -16.26 -3.82 -2.35
N ASP A 156 -15.91 -2.61 -1.93
CA ASP A 156 -14.96 -1.74 -2.65
C ASP A 156 -13.59 -2.39 -2.75
N LYS A 157 -13.12 -3.04 -1.67
CA LYS A 157 -11.84 -3.77 -1.66
C LYS A 157 -11.86 -4.99 -2.58
N ILE A 158 -12.97 -5.74 -2.63
CA ILE A 158 -13.12 -6.86 -3.56
C ILE A 158 -13.09 -6.36 -5.00
N ASN A 159 -13.78 -5.26 -5.29
CA ASN A 159 -13.82 -4.67 -6.63
C ASN A 159 -12.43 -4.18 -7.07
N ALA A 160 -11.68 -3.53 -6.18
CA ALA A 160 -10.31 -3.12 -6.47
C ALA A 160 -9.39 -4.31 -6.79
N LEU A 161 -9.52 -5.42 -6.06
CA LEU A 161 -8.77 -6.65 -6.36
C LEU A 161 -9.17 -7.28 -7.70
N LYS A 162 -10.46 -7.26 -8.04
CA LYS A 162 -10.95 -7.71 -9.35
C LYS A 162 -10.39 -6.85 -10.49
N GLN A 163 -10.39 -5.53 -10.31
CA GLN A 163 -9.83 -4.62 -11.30
C GLN A 163 -8.33 -4.87 -11.51
N MET A 164 -7.56 -5.00 -10.43
CA MET A 164 -6.14 -5.32 -10.52
C MET A 164 -5.87 -6.66 -11.20
N GLN A 165 -6.78 -7.64 -11.09
CA GLN A 165 -6.66 -8.91 -11.82
C GLN A 165 -6.89 -8.73 -13.33
N ILE A 166 -7.81 -7.86 -13.72
CA ILE A 166 -8.09 -7.55 -15.12
C ILE A 166 -6.90 -6.83 -15.73
N ASP A 167 -6.38 -5.82 -15.06
CA ASP A 167 -5.25 -5.00 -15.52
C ASP A 167 -3.95 -5.81 -15.75
N LEU A 168 -3.85 -7.01 -15.18
CA LEU A 168 -2.68 -7.91 -15.27
C LEU A 168 -2.93 -9.16 -16.13
N LYS A 169 -4.11 -9.29 -16.75
CA LYS A 169 -4.44 -10.40 -17.66
C LYS A 169 -4.10 -10.11 -19.12
N ASP A 170 -3.87 -8.83 -19.45
CA ASP A 170 -3.51 -8.32 -20.77
C ASP A 170 -1.98 -8.24 -20.93
#